data_AF-A0A1M5GU65-F1
#
_entry.id   AF-A0A1M5GU65-F1
#
_cell.length_a   1.000
_cell.length_b   1.000
_cell.length_c   1.000
_cell.angle_alpha   90.00
_cell.angle_beta   90.00
_cell.angle_gamma   90.00
#
_symmetry.space_group_name_H-M   'P 1'
#
loop_
_entity.id
_entity.type
_entity.pdbx_description
1 polymer ?
#
loop_
_entity_poly.entity_id
_entity_poly.type
_entity_poly.pdbx_seq_one_letter_code
_entity_poly.pdbx_strand_id
1 'polypeptide(L)' 'MKLYLLGIVLLSFSFSLYSQNFQPGYYINNEGKKTTCLIDNTETIINPNSFQYKLSQGDEIKEKTIREVQVFEILDSPYK' A
#
# COMPACT_ATOMS: atom_id res chain seq x y z
N MET A 1 -2.70 7.93 -42.99
CA MET A 1 -3.61 8.17 -41.85
C MET A 1 -3.73 6.97 -40.91
N LYS A 2 -3.84 5.73 -41.39
CA LYS A 2 -3.88 4.51 -40.53
C LYS A 2 -2.61 4.27 -39.69
N LEU A 3 -1.42 4.63 -40.19
CA LEU A 3 -0.15 4.40 -39.47
C LEU A 3 0.02 5.30 -38.23
N TYR A 4 -0.50 6.53 -38.28
CA TYR A 4 -0.45 7.48 -37.17
C TYR A 4 -1.40 7.08 -36.03
N LEU A 5 -2.54 6.47 -36.35
CA LEU A 5 -3.47 5.89 -35.37
C LEU A 5 -2.83 4.74 -34.59
N LEU A 6 -1.99 3.91 -35.24
CA LEU A 6 -1.27 2.82 -34.59
C LEU A 6 -0.26 3.35 -33.55
N GLY A 7 0.40 4.47 -33.86
CA GLY A 7 1.38 5.10 -32.97
C GLY A 7 0.76 5.64 -31.67
N ILE A 8 -0.46 6.20 -31.73
CA ILE A 8 -1.15 6.76 -30.56
C ILE A 8 -1.58 5.68 -29.57
N VAL A 9 -1.98 4.49 -30.06
CA VAL A 9 -2.42 3.36 -29.21
C VAL A 9 -1.26 2.73 -28.43
N LEU A 10 -0.03 2.81 -28.94
CA LEU A 10 1.15 2.27 -28.27
C LEU A 10 1.65 3.15 -27.11
N LEU A 11 1.33 4.45 -27.10
CA LEU A 11 1.73 5.38 -26.03
C LEU A 11 0.83 5.33 -24.77
N SER A 12 -0.34 4.69 -24.83
CA SER A 12 -1.29 4.64 -23.71
C SER A 12 -1.07 3.50 -22.70
N PHE A 13 -0.08 2.62 -22.92
CA PHE A 13 0.15 1.44 -22.06
C PHE A 13 1.06 1.66 -20.85
N SER A 14 1.56 2.88 -20.63
CA SER A 14 2.42 3.20 -19.48
C SER A 14 1.66 3.51 -18.19
N PHE A 15 0.52 2.84 -17.95
CA PHE A 15 -0.03 2.82 -16.60
C PHE A 15 0.83 1.85 -15.79
N SER A 16 1.82 2.42 -15.09
CA SER A 16 2.57 1.76 -14.04
C SER A 16 1.58 1.15 -13.07
N LEU A 17 1.31 -0.14 -13.21
CA LEU A 17 0.72 -0.94 -12.16
C LEU A 17 1.76 -0.96 -11.04
N TYR A 18 1.78 0.09 -10.22
CA TYR A 18 2.42 0.03 -8.92
C TYR A 18 1.64 -1.05 -8.17
N SER A 19 2.13 -2.27 -8.24
CA SER A 19 1.71 -3.38 -7.40
C SER A 19 2.08 -2.98 -5.97
N GLN A 20 1.24 -2.16 -5.36
CA GLN A 20 1.31 -1.91 -3.93
C GLN A 20 0.79 -3.20 -3.29
N ASN A 21 1.70 -3.94 -2.67
CA ASN A 21 1.45 -5.27 -2.11
C ASN A 21 0.72 -5.10 -0.78
N PHE A 22 -0.51 -4.59 -0.86
CA PHE A 22 -1.39 -4.40 0.28
C PHE A 22 -1.84 -5.75 0.80
N GLN A 23 -1.39 -6.10 2.01
CA GLN A 23 -1.70 -7.35 2.66
C GLN A 23 -2.57 -7.12 3.90
N PRO A 24 -3.44 -8.07 4.28
CA PRO A 24 -4.20 -7.99 5.51
C PRO A 24 -3.30 -7.76 6.72
N GLY A 25 -3.65 -6.76 7.52
CA GLY A 25 -2.89 -6.32 8.67
C GLY A 25 -3.76 -5.57 9.67
N TYR A 26 -3.12 -5.05 10.71
CA TYR A 26 -3.77 -4.16 11.65
C TYR A 26 -2.76 -3.21 12.28
N TYR A 27 -3.27 -2.12 12.85
CA TYR A 27 -2.50 -1.28 13.76
C TYR A 27 -3.30 -1.01 15.04
N ILE A 28 -2.58 -0.67 16.11
CA ILE A 28 -3.16 -0.16 17.36
C ILE A 28 -2.67 1.27 17.52
N ASN A 29 -3.60 2.24 17.62
CA ASN A 29 -3.24 3.64 17.83
C ASN A 29 -2.80 3.89 19.29
N ASN A 30 -2.30 5.10 19.57
CA ASN A 30 -1.88 5.47 20.94
C ASN A 30 -3.02 5.53 21.97
N GLU A 31 -4.28 5.43 21.54
CA GLU A 31 -5.46 5.33 22.40
C GLU A 31 -5.83 3.86 22.69
N GLY A 32 -5.05 2.90 22.20
CA GLY A 32 -5.33 1.46 22.34
C GLY A 32 -6.40 0.93 21.38
N LYS A 33 -6.88 1.74 20.43
CA LYS A 33 -7.87 1.32 19.42
C LYS A 33 -7.19 0.53 18.30
N LYS A 34 -7.62 -0.72 18.14
CA LYS A 34 -7.22 -1.59 17.03
C LYS A 34 -8.05 -1.28 15.78
N THR A 35 -7.37 -1.15 14.64
CA THR A 35 -7.97 -0.98 13.32
C THR A 35 -7.42 -2.06 12.39
N THR A 36 -8.29 -2.90 11.84
CA THR A 36 -7.94 -3.84 10.78
C THR A 36 -7.91 -3.10 9.45
N CYS A 37 -6.89 -3.36 8.63
CA CYS A 37 -6.66 -2.67 7.37
C CYS A 37 -5.82 -3.55 6.42
N LEU A 38 -5.57 -3.05 5.22
CA LEU A 38 -4.55 -3.56 4.33
C LEU A 38 -3.31 -2.68 4.48
N ILE A 39 -2.14 -3.26 4.78
CA ILE A 39 -0.88 -2.54 4.95
C ILE A 39 0.02 -2.86 3.76
N ASP A 40 0.67 -1.84 3.20
CA ASP A 40 1.61 -2.04 2.10
C ASP A 40 2.86 -2.78 2.60
N ASN A 41 3.08 -3.98 2.06
CA ASN A 41 4.24 -4.81 2.35
C ASN A 41 5.34 -4.60 1.30
N THR A 42 5.74 -3.35 1.08
CA THR A 42 6.92 -3.06 0.25
C THR A 42 8.17 -3.38 1.07
N GLU A 43 8.99 -4.33 0.57
CA GLU A 43 10.15 -4.93 1.27
C GLU A 43 11.24 -3.93 1.71
N THR A 44 11.11 -2.64 1.39
CA THR A 44 12.12 -1.60 1.64
C THR A 44 12.17 -1.12 3.10
N ILE A 45 11.37 -1.68 3.99
CA ILE A 45 11.17 -1.14 5.33
C ILE A 45 12.04 -1.88 6.37
N ILE A 46 13.33 -1.55 6.42
CA ILE A 46 14.24 -2.06 7.46
C ILE A 46 14.03 -1.31 8.79
N ASN A 47 13.58 -0.06 8.75
CA ASN A 47 13.17 0.76 9.90
C ASN A 47 12.14 1.81 9.46
N PRO A 48 10.82 1.52 9.51
CA PRO A 48 9.80 2.44 9.04
C PRO A 48 9.74 3.69 9.92
N ASN A 49 9.68 4.87 9.31
CA ASN A 49 9.16 6.07 9.99
C ASN A 49 7.64 6.21 9.81
N SER A 50 7.10 5.56 8.78
CA SER A 50 5.69 5.50 8.46
C SER A 50 5.38 4.23 7.67
N PHE A 51 4.09 3.94 7.55
CA PHE A 51 3.57 2.88 6.70
C PHE A 51 2.31 3.35 5.98
N GLN A 52 2.10 2.82 4.78
CA GLN A 52 0.91 3.06 4.01
C GLN A 52 -0.13 1.97 4.28
N TYR A 53 -1.41 2.36 4.31
CA TYR A 53 -2.51 1.45 4.53
C TYR A 53 -3.78 1.88 3.79
N LYS A 54 -4.68 0.93 3.59
CA LYS A 54 -6.05 1.15 3.10
C LYS A 54 -7.05 0.49 4.04
N LEU A 55 -8.23 1.07 4.22
CA LEU A 55 -9.27 0.44 5.03
C LEU A 55 -9.92 -0.74 4.30
N SER A 56 -10.04 -0.64 2.99
CA SER A 56 -10.47 -1.70 2.08
C SER A 56 -9.79 -1.56 0.72
N GLN A 57 -9.91 -2.56 -0.15
CA GLN A 57 -9.16 -2.62 -1.41
C GLN A 57 -9.45 -1.47 -2.39
N GLY A 58 -10.67 -0.91 -2.32
CA GLY A 58 -11.11 0.22 -3.14
C GLY A 58 -10.88 1.60 -2.51
N ASP A 59 -10.42 1.66 -1.26
CA ASP A 59 -10.22 2.92 -0.57
C ASP A 59 -8.91 3.62 -0.99
N GLU A 60 -8.87 4.91 -0.73
CA GLU A 60 -7.67 5.73 -0.84
C GLU A 60 -6.52 5.20 0.03
N ILE A 61 -5.30 5.42 -0.44
CA ILE A 61 -4.09 5.12 0.34
C ILE A 61 -3.94 6.18 1.40
N LYS A 62 -3.76 5.73 2.65
CA LYS A 62 -3.49 6.56 3.80
C LYS A 62 -2.09 6.26 4.31
N GLU A 63 -1.48 7.25 4.93
CA GLU A 63 -0.18 7.10 5.58
C GLU A 63 -0.36 7.30 7.08
N LYS A 64 0.38 6.52 7.87
CA LYS A 64 0.46 6.68 9.32
C LYS A 64 1.90 6.60 9.75
N THR A 65 2.33 7.49 10.65
CA THR A 65 3.68 7.47 11.19
C THR A 65 3.78 6.53 12.38
N ILE A 66 4.98 6.01 12.65
CA ILE A 66 5.23 5.16 13.83
C ILE A 66 4.95 5.88 15.16
N ARG A 67 4.91 7.22 15.17
CA ARG A 67 4.60 8.01 16.36
C ARG A 67 3.12 7.98 16.73
N GLU A 68 2.26 7.63 15.79
CA GLU A 68 0.80 7.63 15.97
C GLU A 68 0.24 6.24 16.30
N VAL A 69 1.10 5.23 16.38
CA VAL A 69 0.72 3.85 16.65
C VAL A 69 1.63 3.24 17.71
N GLN A 70 1.07 2.33 18.50
CA GLN A 70 1.82 1.51 19.43
C GLN A 70 2.43 0.29 18.72
N VAL A 71 1.69 -0.25 17.75
CA VAL A 71 2.10 -1.40 16.94
C VAL A 71 1.36 -1.40 15.61
N PHE A 72 1.99 -1.96 14.58
CA PHE A 72 1.34 -2.38 13.35
C PHE A 72 1.92 -3.75 12.95
N GLU A 73 1.11 -4.60 12.32
CA GLU A 73 1.50 -5.95 11.94
C GLU A 73 0.83 -6.36 10.63
N ILE A 74 1.57 -7.09 9.80
CA ILE A 74 1.09 -7.73 8.58
C ILE A 74 0.86 -9.21 8.89
N LEU A 75 -0.36 -9.71 8.65
CA LEU A 75 -0.77 -11.04 9.11
C LEU A 75 -0.06 -12.18 8.37
N ASP A 76 0.22 -11.97 7.09
CA ASP A 76 0.83 -12.94 6.17
C ASP A 76 2.26 -12.53 5.78
N SER A 77 3.02 -12.03 6.76
CA SER A 77 4.43 -11.72 6.54
C SER A 77 5.22 -13.01 6.31
N PRO A 78 6.01 -13.12 5.23
CA PRO A 78 6.80 -14.31 4.92
C PRO A 78 7.95 -14.57 5.91
N TYR A 79 8.16 -13.67 6.89
CA TYR A 79 9.20 -13.75 7.92
C TYR A 79 8.67 -14.20 9.29
N LYS A 80 7.51 -14.86 9.34
CA LYS A 80 6.93 -15.43 10.56
C LYS A 80 7.66 -16.68 11.04
#